data_AF-A0AAW1MDD7-F1
#
_entry.id   AF-A0AAW1MDD7-F1
#
_cell.length_a   1.000
_cell.length_b   1.000
_cell.length_c   1.000
_cell.angle_alpha   90.00
_cell.angle_beta   90.00
_cell.angle_gamma   90.00
#
_symmetry.space_group_name_H-M   'P 1'
#
loop_
_entity.id
_entity.type
_entity.pdbx_description
1 polymer ?
#
loop_
_entity_poly.entity_id
_entity_poly.type
_entity_poly.pdbx_seq_one_letter_code
_entity_poly.pdbx_strand_id
1 'polypeptide(L)'
;MIANILKVTRMISSCTLLATCIMLVSDCQAITKQMKKTSVISFKILLENPQIDIPKKDLKINLINEALYTVALQSAQNKLVFTAAGFFTIDYTMLYNMVATIIAYIVIIIQLTNTPSQ
;
A
#
# COMPACT_ATOMS: atom_id res chain seq x y z
N MET A 1 -5.09 3.53 41.84
CA MET A 1 -4.29 4.45 41.00
C MET A 1 -3.56 3.72 39.86
N ILE A 2 -2.78 2.67 40.15
CA ILE A 2 -1.99 1.90 39.16
C ILE A 2 -2.85 1.27 38.04
N ALA A 3 -4.03 0.74 38.35
CA ALA A 3 -4.93 0.13 37.36
C ALA A 3 -5.46 1.11 36.30
N ASN A 4 -5.68 2.39 36.66
CA ASN A 4 -6.11 3.41 35.69
C ASN A 4 -4.96 3.82 34.77
N ILE A 5 -3.73 3.92 35.29
CA ILE A 5 -2.55 4.22 34.48
C ILE A 5 -2.32 3.10 33.45
N LEU A 6 -2.41 1.83 33.86
CA LEU A 6 -2.26 0.68 32.96
C LEU A 6 -3.33 0.64 31.86
N LYS A 7 -4.58 0.99 32.17
CA LYS A 7 -5.66 1.11 31.17
C LYS A 7 -5.38 2.23 30.17
N VAL A 8 -4.93 3.39 30.64
CA VAL A 8 -4.62 4.55 29.80
C VAL A 8 -3.44 4.25 28.87
N THR A 9 -2.36 3.63 29.35
CA THR A 9 -1.22 3.23 28.50
C THR A 9 -1.62 2.23 27.42
N ARG A 10 -2.47 1.23 27.75
CA ARG A 10 -2.98 0.27 26.76
C ARG A 10 -3.87 0.93 25.70
N MET A 11 -4.69 1.90 26.10
CA MET A 11 -5.56 2.65 25.18
C MET A 11 -4.72 3.49 24.22
N ILE A 12 -3.70 4.20 24.73
CA ILE A 12 -2.79 5.00 23.91
C ILE A 12 -2.04 4.12 22.90
N SER A 13 -1.50 2.97 23.34
CA SER A 13 -0.80 2.03 22.45
C SER A 13 -1.69 1.44 21.35
N SER A 14 -2.98 1.27 21.63
CA SER A 14 -3.93 0.72 20.64
C SER A 14 -4.29 1.77 19.59
N CYS A 15 -4.46 3.03 20.02
CA CYS A 15 -4.72 4.16 19.14
C CYS A 15 -3.52 4.47 18.22
N THR A 16 -2.28 4.40 18.74
CA THR A 16 -1.09 4.62 17.90
C THR A 16 -0.93 3.52 16.85
N LEU A 17 -1.25 2.27 17.18
CA LEU A 17 -1.22 1.14 16.23
C LEU A 17 -2.23 1.33 15.08
N LEU A 18 -3.44 1.79 15.40
CA LEU A 18 -4.46 2.08 14.38
C LEU A 18 -4.03 3.23 13.47
N ALA A 19 -3.46 4.29 14.04
CA ALA A 19 -2.98 5.43 13.27
C ALA A 19 -1.83 5.04 12.32
N THR A 20 -0.87 4.24 12.76
CA THR A 20 0.23 3.78 11.90
C THR A 20 -0.26 2.88 10.78
N CYS A 21 -1.23 1.99 11.02
CA CYS A 21 -1.85 1.18 9.97
C CYS A 21 -2.52 2.03 8.89
N ILE A 22 -3.25 3.08 9.28
CA ILE A 22 -3.92 3.98 8.33
C ILE A 22 -2.89 4.75 7.50
N MET A 23 -1.84 5.26 8.14
CA MET A 23 -0.75 5.99 7.45
C MET A 23 -0.03 5.08 6.45
N LEU A 24 0.31 3.85 6.83
CA LEU A 24 0.96 2.89 5.93
C LEU A 24 0.11 2.57 4.70
N VAL A 25 -1.20 2.35 4.88
CA VAL A 25 -2.11 2.10 3.74
C VAL A 25 -2.19 3.33 2.83
N SER A 26 -2.27 4.53 3.41
CA SER A 26 -2.29 5.80 2.67
C SER A 26 -1.02 5.97 1.82
N ASP A 27 0.15 5.76 2.43
CA ASP A 27 1.45 5.90 1.76
C ASP A 27 1.61 4.85 0.65
N CYS A 28 1.26 3.59 0.91
CA CYS A 28 1.30 2.53 -0.10
C CYS A 28 0.44 2.87 -1.31
N GLN A 29 -0.72 3.49 -1.10
CA GLN A 29 -1.57 3.92 -2.20
C GLN A 29 -1.06 5.15 -2.93
N ALA A 30 -0.56 6.15 -2.22
CA ALA A 30 0.06 7.32 -2.81
C ALA A 30 1.21 6.90 -3.73
N ILE A 31 2.06 5.99 -3.27
CA ILE A 31 3.16 5.42 -4.05
C ILE A 31 2.62 4.64 -5.25
N THR A 32 1.63 3.75 -5.07
CA THR A 32 1.03 2.99 -6.19
C THR A 32 0.47 3.92 -7.27
N LYS A 33 -0.18 5.02 -6.87
CA LYS A 33 -0.76 6.00 -7.79
C LYS A 33 0.32 6.81 -8.51
N GLN A 34 1.35 7.25 -7.79
CA GLN A 34 2.48 7.95 -8.39
C GLN A 34 3.24 7.06 -9.38
N MET A 35 3.49 5.79 -9.02
CA MET A 35 4.24 4.87 -9.86
C MET A 35 3.52 4.56 -11.18
N LYS A 36 2.18 4.45 -11.16
CA LYS A 36 1.36 4.34 -12.37
C LYS A 36 1.53 5.55 -13.30
N LYS A 37 1.56 6.78 -12.75
CA LYS A 37 1.79 7.99 -13.54
C LYS A 37 3.19 8.01 -14.14
N THR A 38 4.21 7.68 -13.33
CA THR A 38 5.60 7.61 -13.78
C THR A 38 5.77 6.61 -14.92
N SER A 39 5.16 5.43 -14.82
CA SER A 39 5.20 4.41 -15.88
C SER A 39 4.63 4.91 -17.20
N VAL A 40 3.47 5.57 -17.20
CA VAL A 40 2.87 6.14 -18.42
C VAL A 40 3.80 7.19 -19.04
N ILE A 41 4.45 8.02 -18.21
CA ILE A 41 5.42 9.02 -18.69
C ILE A 41 6.65 8.33 -19.29
N SER A 42 7.19 7.28 -18.65
CA SER A 42 8.29 6.48 -19.18
C SER A 42 7.95 5.87 -20.54
N PHE A 43 6.74 5.31 -20.69
CA PHE A 43 6.25 4.82 -21.98
C PHE A 43 6.15 5.92 -23.03
N LYS A 44 5.64 7.10 -22.65
CA LYS A 44 5.53 8.23 -23.56
C LYS A 44 6.92 8.68 -24.05
N ILE A 45 7.90 8.81 -23.14
CA ILE A 45 9.28 9.20 -23.49
C ILE A 45 9.92 8.17 -24.44
N LEU A 46 9.68 6.87 -24.23
CA LEU A 46 10.16 5.82 -25.13
C LEU A 46 9.52 5.90 -26.53
N LEU A 47 8.23 6.24 -26.62
CA LEU A 47 7.51 6.33 -27.90
C LEU A 47 7.80 7.64 -28.65
N GLU A 48 8.10 8.73 -27.94
CA GLU A 48 8.34 10.06 -28.50
C GLU A 48 9.77 10.19 -29.09
N ASN A 49 10.66 9.21 -28.82
CA ASN A 49 12.02 9.12 -29.39
C ASN A 49 12.21 7.83 -30.23
N PRO A 50 11.78 7.80 -31.51
CA PRO A 50 12.00 6.67 -32.40
C PRO A 50 13.39 6.68 -33.06
N GLN A 51 14.45 6.99 -32.31
CA GLN A 51 15.83 6.90 -32.82
C GLN A 51 16.45 5.57 -32.42
N ILE A 52 15.89 4.52 -33.02
CA ILE A 52 16.69 3.34 -33.39
C ILE A 52 17.68 3.86 -34.45
N ASP A 53 18.97 3.59 -34.28
CA ASP A 53 20.11 4.01 -35.12
C ASP A 53 20.75 5.38 -34.87
N ILE A 54 21.29 5.59 -33.66
CA ILE A 54 22.43 6.51 -33.49
C ILE A 54 23.62 5.74 -32.92
N PRO A 55 24.73 5.62 -33.69
CA PRO A 55 25.89 4.85 -33.28
C PRO A 55 26.57 5.51 -32.07
N LYS A 56 26.58 4.81 -30.93
CA LYS A 56 27.56 4.96 -29.83
C LYS A 56 27.83 6.40 -29.32
N LYS A 57 26.88 7.32 -29.30
CA LYS A 57 27.22 8.71 -28.89
C LYS A 57 27.18 9.00 -27.39
N ASP A 58 26.40 8.28 -26.59
CA ASP A 58 26.50 8.41 -25.13
C ASP A 58 26.11 7.09 -24.46
N LEU A 59 27.08 6.38 -23.88
CA LEU A 59 26.85 5.18 -23.06
C LEU A 59 25.73 5.40 -22.02
N LYS A 60 25.64 6.62 -21.48
CA LYS A 60 24.60 7.03 -20.53
C LYS A 60 23.18 6.99 -21.11
N ILE A 61 22.98 7.36 -22.37
CA ILE A 61 21.64 7.40 -22.98
C ILE A 61 21.13 5.98 -23.21
N ASN A 62 22.00 5.08 -23.69
CA ASN A 62 21.63 3.68 -23.85
C ASN A 62 21.28 3.03 -22.51
N LEU A 63 22.05 3.29 -21.45
CA LEU A 63 21.75 2.81 -20.10
C LEU A 63 20.40 3.32 -19.57
N ILE A 64 20.06 4.59 -19.84
CA ILE A 64 18.78 5.19 -19.44
C ILE A 64 17.63 4.55 -20.21
N ASN A 65 17.78 4.33 -21.52
CA ASN A 65 16.73 3.70 -22.34
C ASN A 65 16.46 2.26 -21.90
N GLU A 66 17.50 1.47 -21.61
CA GLU A 66 17.34 0.10 -21.09
C GLU A 66 16.64 0.10 -19.72
N ALA A 67 17.00 1.04 -18.83
CA ALA A 67 16.35 1.19 -17.53
C ALA A 67 14.88 1.62 -17.67
N LEU A 68 14.57 2.57 -18.55
CA LEU A 68 13.21 3.00 -18.84
C LEU A 68 12.38 1.87 -19.45
N TYR A 69 12.96 1.10 -20.39
CA TYR A 69 12.31 -0.06 -21.00
C TYR A 69 11.98 -1.13 -19.96
N THR A 70 12.93 -1.42 -19.07
CA THR A 70 12.74 -2.40 -17.99
C THR A 70 11.63 -1.96 -17.02
N VAL A 71 11.63 -0.70 -16.59
CA VAL A 71 10.59 -0.16 -15.69
C VAL A 71 9.22 -0.14 -16.37
N ALA A 72 9.17 0.26 -17.65
CA ALA A 72 7.95 0.29 -18.45
C ALA A 72 7.38 -1.14 -18.60
N LEU A 73 8.22 -2.11 -18.97
CA LEU A 73 7.83 -3.51 -19.11
C LEU A 73 7.32 -4.10 -17.79
N GLN A 74 8.08 -3.91 -16.70
CA GLN A 74 7.68 -4.40 -15.37
C GLN A 74 6.37 -3.76 -14.91
N SER A 75 6.17 -2.48 -15.16
CA SER A 75 4.93 -1.80 -14.79
C SER A 75 3.73 -2.15 -15.68
N ALA A 76 3.96 -2.57 -16.93
CA ALA A 76 2.89 -3.03 -17.82
C ALA A 76 2.47 -4.47 -17.50
N GLN A 77 3.43 -5.34 -17.17
CA GLN A 77 3.19 -6.75 -16.85
C GLN A 77 2.68 -6.95 -15.43
N ASN A 78 3.22 -6.20 -14.45
CA ASN A 78 2.84 -6.32 -13.05
C ASN A 78 2.09 -5.07 -12.59
N LYS A 79 0.85 -5.26 -12.17
CA LYS A 79 0.16 -4.27 -11.33
C LYS A 79 0.96 -4.19 -10.03
N LEU A 80 1.57 -3.04 -9.76
CA LEU A 80 2.23 -2.78 -8.49
C LEU A 80 1.20 -2.87 -7.37
N VAL A 81 1.34 -3.91 -6.56
CA VAL A 81 0.51 -4.15 -5.40
C VAL A 81 1.45 -4.39 -4.22
N PHE A 82 1.29 -3.58 -3.18
CA PHE A 82 2.01 -3.78 -1.93
C PHE A 82 1.41 -4.98 -1.22
N THR A 83 2.24 -5.93 -0.82
CA THR A 83 1.81 -7.11 -0.05
C THR A 83 2.51 -7.12 1.29
N ALA A 84 1.78 -7.47 2.35
CA ALA A 84 2.35 -7.66 3.67
C ALA A 84 2.93 -9.08 3.75
N ALA A 85 4.23 -9.21 3.48
CA ALA A 85 4.97 -10.48 3.50
C ALA A 85 4.30 -11.63 2.69
N GLY A 86 3.53 -11.29 1.65
CA GLY A 86 2.80 -12.25 0.80
C GLY A 86 1.46 -12.74 1.35
N PHE A 87 1.02 -12.33 2.54
CA PHE A 87 -0.25 -12.78 3.13
C PHE A 87 -1.46 -12.06 2.53
N PHE A 88 -1.40 -10.73 2.44
CA PHE A 88 -2.49 -9.91 1.94
C PHE A 88 -1.97 -8.66 1.24
N THR A 89 -2.77 -8.12 0.33
CA THR A 89 -2.49 -6.86 -0.36
C THR A 89 -2.87 -5.69 0.53
N ILE A 90 -1.98 -4.70 0.63
CA ILE A 90 -2.19 -3.48 1.41
C ILE A 90 -3.02 -2.51 0.55
N ASP A 91 -4.33 -2.62 0.64
CA ASP A 91 -5.29 -1.78 -0.06
C ASP A 91 -6.42 -1.30 0.88
N TYR A 92 -7.29 -0.39 0.40
CA TYR A 92 -8.43 0.07 1.22
C TYR A 92 -9.43 -1.05 1.51
N THR A 93 -9.48 -2.09 0.67
CA THR A 93 -10.30 -3.28 0.92
C THR A 93 -9.88 -3.98 2.21
N MET A 94 -8.57 -4.15 2.42
CA MET A 94 -8.04 -4.70 3.67
C MET A 94 -8.43 -3.85 4.89
N LEU A 95 -8.31 -2.52 4.80
CA LEU A 95 -8.70 -1.61 5.89
C LEU A 95 -10.21 -1.74 6.19
N TYR A 96 -11.04 -1.77 5.16
CA TYR A 96 -12.48 -1.94 5.28
C TYR A 96 -12.82 -3.27 5.97
N ASN A 97 -12.19 -4.38 5.54
CA ASN A 97 -12.39 -5.69 6.13
C ASN A 97 -11.95 -5.74 7.61
N MET A 98 -10.86 -5.06 7.96
CA MET A 98 -10.40 -4.97 9.34
C MET A 98 -11.42 -4.23 10.22
N VAL A 99 -11.92 -3.08 9.76
CA VAL A 99 -12.95 -2.31 10.48
C VAL A 99 -14.25 -3.11 10.59
N ALA A 100 -14.69 -3.76 9.51
CA ALA A 100 -15.89 -4.60 9.50
C ALA A 100 -15.79 -5.75 10.51
N THR A 101 -14.62 -6.40 10.61
CA THR A 101 -14.36 -7.46 11.58
C THR A 101 -14.42 -6.95 13.02
N ILE A 102 -13.83 -5.78 13.30
CA ILE A 102 -13.89 -5.15 14.62
C ILE A 102 -15.34 -4.85 15.01
N ILE A 103 -16.13 -4.26 14.10
CA ILE A 103 -17.54 -3.96 14.33
C ILE A 103 -18.33 -5.25 14.60
N ALA A 104 -18.15 -6.28 13.76
CA ALA A 104 -18.81 -7.57 13.94
C ALA A 104 -18.49 -8.19 15.30
N TYR A 105 -17.22 -8.13 15.73
CA TYR A 105 -16.79 -8.62 17.03
C TYR A 105 -17.43 -7.85 18.19
N ILE A 106 -17.50 -6.51 18.10
CA ILE A 106 -18.20 -5.68 19.10
C ILE A 106 -19.67 -6.07 19.20
N VAL A 107 -20.35 -6.25 18.07
CA VAL A 107 -21.77 -6.67 18.04
C VAL A 107 -21.95 -8.02 18.72
N ILE A 108 -21.11 -9.00 18.42
CA ILE A 108 -21.15 -10.34 19.05
C ILE A 108 -20.95 -10.23 20.56
N ILE A 109 -19.97 -9.45 21.03
CA ILE A 109 -19.74 -9.26 22.46
C ILE A 109 -20.96 -8.65 23.14
N ILE A 110 -21.57 -7.63 22.53
CA ILE A 110 -22.76 -6.99 23.08
C ILE A 110 -23.92 -7.99 23.19
N GLN A 111 -24.15 -8.80 22.14
CA GLN A 111 -25.19 -9.83 22.15
C GLN A 111 -24.93 -10.90 23.23
N LEU A 112 -23.68 -11.33 23.41
CA LEU A 112 -23.29 -12.29 24.45
C LEU A 112 -23.38 -11.70 25.86
N THR A 113 -23.17 -10.39 26.02
CA THR A 113 -23.30 -9.72 27.33
C THR A 113 -24.77 -9.50 27.70
N ASN A 114 -25.63 -9.24 26.70
CA ASN A 114 -27.05 -8.98 26.89
C ASN A 114 -27.90 -10.25 26.89
N THR A 115 -27.32 -11.43 26.65
CA THR A 115 -28.02 -12.69 26.87
C THR A 115 -27.99 -12.97 28.37
N PRO A 116 -29.14 -12.96 29.06
CA PRO A 116 -29.16 -13.23 30.49
C PRO A 116 -28.64 -14.65 30.73
N SER A 117 -27.58 -14.76 31.53
CA SER A 117 -27.11 -16.03 32.05
C SER A 117 -28.26 -16.69 32.80
N GLN A 118 -28.86 -17.74 32.21
CA GLN A 118 -29.62 -18.71 32.98
C GLN A 118 -28.68 -19.54 33.85
#